data_AF-A0A3B1B2M7-F1
#
_entry.id   AF-A0A3B1B2M7-F1
#
_cell.length_a   1.000
_cell.length_b   1.000
_cell.length_c   1.000
_cell.angle_alpha   90.00
_cell.angle_beta   90.00
_cell.angle_gamma   90.00
#
_symmetry.space_group_name_H-M   'P 1'
#
loop_
_entity.id
_entity.type
_entity.pdbx_description
1 polymer ?
#
loop_
_entity_poly.entity_id
_entity_poly.type
_entity_poly.pdbx_seq_one_letter_code
_entity_poly.pdbx_strand_id
1 'polypeptide(L)'
;MKYGFIRNHAVTWPVTMMCQILGVKRSSYYDWKNRPCKVIVPEELALRRRMKALFIASRESLGSRMMMKNLREEGFEIGRDRTRRLMKSLNLRVKQKCKYKVTTDSKHILPVAENVLNH
;
A
#
# COMPACT_ATOMS: atom_id res chain seq x y z
N MET A 1 0.13 -17.05 10.66
CA MET A 1 -1.36 -17.05 10.77
C MET A 1 -1.82 -18.45 11.15
N LYS A 2 -2.31 -18.69 12.37
CA LYS A 2 -2.74 -20.04 12.81
C LYS A 2 -4.12 -20.44 12.25
N TYR A 3 -5.09 -19.53 12.28
CA TYR A 3 -6.47 -19.84 11.83
C TYR A 3 -6.61 -20.04 10.31
N GLY A 4 -5.82 -19.32 9.51
CA GLY A 4 -5.78 -19.50 8.06
C GLY A 4 -5.30 -20.89 7.65
N PHE A 5 -4.28 -21.42 8.34
CA PHE A 5 -3.79 -22.78 8.14
C PHE A 5 -4.88 -23.82 8.46
N ILE A 6 -5.53 -23.70 9.63
CA ILE A 6 -6.63 -24.58 10.02
C ILE A 6 -7.76 -24.56 8.98
N ARG A 7 -8.14 -23.38 8.47
CA ARG A 7 -9.18 -23.24 7.45
C ARG A 7 -8.83 -23.97 6.15
N ASN A 8 -7.59 -23.81 5.68
CA ASN A 8 -7.15 -24.37 4.40
C ASN A 8 -7.08 -25.90 4.44
N HIS A 9 -6.86 -26.49 5.61
CA HIS A 9 -6.73 -27.94 5.78
C HIS A 9 -7.88 -28.61 6.54
N ALA A 10 -8.97 -27.88 6.81
CA ALA A 10 -10.14 -28.38 7.54
C ALA A 10 -10.88 -29.52 6.82
N VAL A 11 -10.61 -29.73 5.53
CA VAL A 11 -11.17 -30.85 4.73
C VAL A 11 -10.37 -32.13 4.95
N THR A 12 -9.05 -32.02 5.15
CA THR A 12 -8.13 -33.17 5.27
C THR A 12 -7.99 -33.65 6.71
N TRP A 13 -7.97 -32.72 7.68
CA TRP A 13 -7.78 -33.06 9.10
C TRP A 13 -8.86 -32.45 9.99
N PRO A 14 -9.20 -33.11 11.12
CA PRO A 14 -10.12 -32.56 12.10
C PRO A 14 -9.62 -31.23 12.68
N VAL A 15 -10.48 -30.21 12.68
CA VAL A 15 -10.20 -28.89 13.28
C VAL A 15 -9.75 -29.02 14.74
N THR A 16 -10.33 -29.95 15.50
CA THR A 16 -9.97 -30.19 16.91
C THR A 16 -8.50 -30.57 17.07
N MET A 17 -8.00 -31.47 16.22
CA MET A 17 -6.61 -31.93 16.24
C MET A 17 -5.67 -30.77 15.88
N MET A 18 -5.97 -30.03 14.81
CA MET A 18 -5.17 -28.88 14.42
C MET A 18 -5.16 -27.77 15.49
N CYS A 19 -6.29 -27.53 16.15
CA CYS A 19 -6.38 -26.59 17.28
C CYS A 19 -5.48 -27.02 18.44
N GLN A 20 -5.47 -28.31 18.80
CA GLN A 20 -4.60 -28.85 19.84
C GLN A 20 -3.11 -28.68 19.49
N ILE A 21 -2.72 -29.10 18.28
CA ILE A 21 -1.33 -29.01 17.80
C ILE A 21 -0.83 -27.56 17.76
N LEU A 22 -1.68 -26.62 17.33
CA LEU A 22 -1.31 -25.21 17.19
C LEU A 22 -1.46 -24.39 18.47
N GLY A 23 -1.91 -25.01 19.57
CA GLY A 23 -2.15 -24.36 20.86
C GLY A 23 -3.26 -23.30 20.80
N VAL A 24 -4.33 -23.59 20.07
CA VAL A 24 -5.47 -22.69 19.83
C VAL A 24 -6.74 -23.28 20.45
N LYS A 25 -7.55 -22.44 21.11
CA LYS A 25 -8.89 -22.86 21.56
C LYS A 25 -9.81 -23.04 20.35
N ARG A 26 -10.57 -24.16 20.36
CA ARG A 26 -11.54 -24.48 19.30
C ARG A 26 -12.59 -23.36 19.12
N SER A 27 -13.11 -22.81 20.21
CA SER A 27 -14.06 -21.68 20.18
C SER A 27 -13.49 -20.47 19.44
N SER A 28 -12.24 -20.09 19.73
CA SER A 28 -11.58 -18.95 19.08
C SER A 28 -11.42 -19.12 17.57
N TYR A 29 -11.26 -20.36 17.07
CA TYR A 29 -11.26 -20.63 15.64
C TYR A 29 -12.64 -20.39 15.01
N TYR A 30 -13.72 -20.89 15.63
CA TYR A 30 -15.08 -20.69 15.12
C TYR A 30 -15.54 -19.24 15.26
N ASP A 31 -15.17 -18.55 16.34
CA ASP A 31 -15.40 -17.10 16.48
C ASP A 31 -14.72 -16.34 15.34
N TRP A 32 -13.47 -16.70 15.02
CA TRP A 32 -12.75 -16.11 13.90
C TRP A 32 -13.39 -16.46 12.55
N LYS A 33 -13.84 -17.70 12.36
CA LYS A 33 -14.48 -18.19 11.12
C LYS A 33 -15.83 -17.50 10.88
N ASN A 34 -16.58 -17.27 11.95
CA ASN A 34 -17.92 -16.69 11.91
C ASN A 34 -17.90 -15.15 11.96
N ARG A 35 -16.74 -14.52 12.14
CA ARG A 35 -16.64 -13.06 12.04
C ARG A 35 -17.14 -12.62 10.66
N PRO A 36 -18.09 -11.69 10.59
CA PRO A 36 -18.56 -11.19 9.31
C PRO A 36 -17.38 -10.60 8.57
N CYS A 37 -17.21 -11.04 7.33
CA CYS A 37 -16.27 -10.38 6.43
C CYS A 37 -16.72 -8.93 6.27
N LYS A 38 -15.78 -7.98 6.35
CA LYS A 38 -16.08 -6.58 6.06
C LYS A 38 -16.44 -6.48 4.59
N VAL A 39 -17.74 -6.49 4.29
CA VAL A 39 -18.24 -6.28 2.93
C VAL A 39 -17.92 -4.83 2.59
N ILE A 40 -17.09 -4.64 1.57
CA ILE A 40 -16.81 -3.32 1.04
C ILE A 40 -17.96 -2.97 0.11
N VAL A 41 -18.69 -1.90 0.43
CA VAL A 41 -19.79 -1.40 -0.39
C VAL A 41 -19.27 -1.10 -1.81
N PRO A 42 -20.03 -1.38 -2.89
CA PRO A 42 -19.59 -1.15 -4.27
C PRO A 42 -19.02 0.24 -4.53
N GLU A 43 -19.61 1.28 -3.93
CA GLU A 43 -19.14 2.67 -4.01
C GLU A 43 -17.76 2.86 -3.40
N GLU A 44 -17.51 2.28 -2.21
CA GLU A 44 -16.20 2.36 -1.58
C GLU A 44 -15.15 1.59 -2.38
N LEU A 45 -15.56 0.48 -3.01
CA LEU A 45 -14.68 -0.28 -3.88
C LEU A 45 -14.34 0.50 -5.16
N ALA A 46 -15.30 1.20 -5.76
CA ALA A 46 -15.08 2.10 -6.90
C ALA A 46 -14.13 3.25 -6.53
N LEU A 47 -14.37 3.89 -5.39
CA LEU A 47 -13.49 4.94 -4.85
C LEU A 47 -12.06 4.44 -4.65
N ARG A 48 -11.89 3.27 -4.01
CA ARG A 48 -10.56 2.66 -3.79
C ARG A 48 -9.85 2.33 -5.10
N ARG A 49 -10.58 1.84 -6.10
CA ARG A 49 -10.03 1.57 -7.45
C ARG A 49 -9.57 2.87 -8.10
N ARG A 50 -10.40 3.92 -8.04
CA ARG A 50 -10.07 5.22 -8.65
C ARG A 50 -8.86 5.88 -7.99
N MET A 51 -8.79 5.85 -6.65
CA MET A 51 -7.62 6.31 -5.90
C MET A 51 -6.32 5.64 -6.36
N LYS A 52 -6.33 4.31 -6.57
CA LYS A 52 -5.16 3.59 -7.07
C LYS A 52 -4.80 4.01 -8.50
N ALA A 53 -5.79 4.15 -9.37
CA ALA A 53 -5.57 4.57 -10.76
C ALA A 53 -4.92 5.96 -10.82
N LEU A 54 -5.46 6.94 -10.08
CA LEU A 54 -4.90 8.29 -9.99
C LEU A 54 -3.48 8.28 -9.42
N PHE A 55 -3.24 7.49 -8.36
CA PHE A 55 -1.93 7.41 -7.74
C PHE A 55 -0.87 6.88 -8.72
N ILE A 56 -1.18 5.81 -9.46
CA ILE A 56 -0.31 5.21 -10.47
C ILE A 56 -0.08 6.19 -11.63
N ALA A 57 -1.14 6.81 -12.14
CA ALA A 57 -1.05 7.80 -13.23
C ALA A 57 -0.12 8.97 -12.87
N SER A 58 -0.10 9.37 -11.59
CA SER A 58 0.78 10.43 -11.09
C SER A 58 2.23 10.00 -10.82
N ARG A 59 2.60 8.75 -11.13
CA ARG A 59 3.90 8.16 -10.75
C ARG A 59 4.16 8.26 -9.25
N GLU A 60 3.14 7.95 -8.45
CA GLU A 60 3.21 7.92 -6.99
C GLU A 60 3.50 9.27 -6.33
N SER A 61 3.28 10.39 -7.01
CA SER A 61 3.56 11.74 -6.49
C SER A 61 2.37 12.35 -5.73
N LEU A 62 1.15 11.84 -5.92
CA LEU A 62 -0.07 12.40 -5.32
C LEU A 62 -0.17 12.14 -3.81
N GLY A 63 -0.01 13.21 -3.03
CA GLY A 63 -0.35 13.22 -1.60
C GLY A 63 -1.84 13.35 -1.33
N SER A 64 -2.22 13.24 -0.05
CA SER A 64 -3.63 13.23 0.39
C SER A 64 -4.42 14.49 0.04
N ARG A 65 -3.76 15.66 -0.04
CA ARG A 65 -4.42 16.91 -0.45
C ARG A 65 -4.80 16.89 -1.93
N MET A 66 -3.85 16.54 -2.80
CA MET A 66 -4.07 16.54 -4.25
C MET A 66 -4.97 15.37 -4.67
N MET A 67 -4.82 14.21 -4.03
CA MET A 67 -5.72 13.07 -4.22
C MET A 67 -7.18 13.46 -3.93
N MET A 68 -7.44 14.18 -2.82
CA MET A 68 -8.78 14.66 -2.48
C MET A 68 -9.32 15.64 -3.53
N LYS A 69 -8.49 16.57 -4.04
CA LYS A 69 -8.89 17.53 -5.07
C LYS A 69 -9.30 16.81 -6.36
N ASN A 70 -8.46 15.90 -6.86
CA ASN A 70 -8.74 15.15 -8.08
C ASN A 70 -10.00 14.29 -7.97
N LEU A 71 -10.20 13.64 -6.80
CA LEU A 71 -11.43 12.87 -6.57
C LEU A 71 -12.68 13.75 -6.56
N ARG A 72 -12.61 14.97 -6.01
CA ARG A 72 -13.74 15.91 -6.05
C ARG A 72 -14.01 16.44 -7.45
N GLU A 73 -12.97 16.69 -8.23
CA GLU A 73 -13.10 17.08 -9.65
C GLU A 73 -13.80 15.99 -10.47
N GLU A 74 -13.61 14.72 -10.10
CA GLU A 74 -14.32 13.57 -10.69
C GLU A 74 -15.71 13.30 -10.09
N GLY A 75 -16.18 14.15 -9.18
CA GLY A 75 -17.53 14.04 -8.59
C GLY A 75 -17.63 13.22 -7.30
N PHE A 76 -16.52 12.78 -6.71
CA PHE A 76 -16.56 12.08 -5.42
C PHE A 76 -16.61 13.04 -4.23
N GLU A 77 -17.61 12.88 -3.38
CA GLU A 77 -17.68 13.59 -2.10
C GLU A 77 -16.78 12.95 -1.04
N ILE A 78 -15.55 13.47 -0.93
CA ILE A 78 -14.57 12.99 0.06
C ILE A 78 -13.89 14.12 0.83
N GLY A 79 -13.74 13.91 2.14
CA GLY A 79 -12.97 14.78 3.04
C GLY A 79 -11.50 14.42 3.12
N ARG A 80 -10.68 15.35 3.63
CA ARG A 80 -9.23 15.18 3.78
C ARG A 80 -8.86 13.99 4.67
N ASP A 81 -9.53 13.82 5.81
CA ASP A 81 -9.21 12.74 6.76
C ASP A 81 -9.63 11.37 6.25
N ARG A 82 -10.76 11.29 5.56
CA ARG A 82 -11.20 10.06 4.88
C ARG A 82 -10.20 9.66 3.80
N THR A 83 -9.74 10.62 2.99
CA THR A 83 -8.70 10.40 1.98
C THR A 83 -7.41 9.89 2.60
N ARG A 84 -6.92 10.52 3.69
CA ARG A 84 -5.70 10.08 4.39
C ARG A 84 -5.83 8.67 4.96
N ARG A 85 -6.97 8.34 5.58
CA ARG A 85 -7.24 6.99 6.12
C ARG A 85 -7.24 5.95 5.01
N LEU A 86 -7.89 6.25 3.87
CA LEU A 86 -7.93 5.35 2.71
C LEU A 86 -6.56 5.18 2.06
N MET A 87 -5.77 6.25 1.90
CA MET A 87 -4.38 6.11 1.43
C MET A 87 -3.56 5.20 2.34
N LYS A 88 -3.71 5.34 3.68
CA LYS A 88 -3.02 4.47 4.64
C LYS A 88 -3.49 3.01 4.55
N SER A 89 -4.80 2.76 4.43
CA SER A 89 -5.35 1.40 4.34
C SER A 89 -4.98 0.71 3.02
N LEU A 90 -4.86 1.48 1.94
CA LEU A 90 -4.41 1.01 0.62
C LEU A 90 -2.88 0.99 0.46
N ASN A 91 -2.13 1.40 1.49
CA ASN A 91 -0.67 1.55 1.48
C ASN A 91 -0.14 2.43 0.34
N LEU A 92 -0.87 3.48 -0.03
CA LEU A 92 -0.44 4.48 -1.02
C LEU A 92 0.48 5.49 -0.34
N ARG A 93 1.79 5.35 -0.56
CA ARG A 93 2.82 6.21 0.02
C ARG A 93 3.50 7.02 -1.07
N VAL A 94 3.44 8.35 -0.94
CA VAL A 94 4.04 9.27 -1.90
C VAL A 94 5.54 9.00 -2.03
N LYS A 95 6.01 8.87 -3.27
CA LYS A 95 7.42 8.80 -3.58
C LYS A 95 8.00 10.21 -3.58
N GLN A 96 8.83 10.51 -2.59
CA GLN A 96 9.55 11.79 -2.54
C GLN A 96 10.70 11.77 -3.54
N LYS A 97 10.95 12.91 -4.21
CA LYS A 97 12.13 13.08 -5.05
C LYS A 97 13.37 13.06 -4.14
N CYS A 98 14.26 12.09 -4.36
CA CYS A 98 15.57 12.10 -3.73
C CYS A 98 16.40 13.27 -4.29
N LYS A 99 17.20 13.91 -3.44
CA LYS A 99 18.18 14.92 -3.90
C LYS A 99 19.12 14.26 -4.90
N TYR A 100 19.41 14.96 -5.99
CA TYR A 100 20.44 14.53 -6.93
C TYR A 100 21.79 14.51 -6.20
N LYS A 101 22.48 13.36 -6.24
CA LYS A 101 23.81 13.24 -5.64
C LYS A 101 24.84 13.62 -6.71
N VAL A 102 25.51 14.75 -6.49
CA VAL A 102 26.64 15.16 -7.33
C VAL A 102 27.79 14.21 -7.02
N THR A 103 28.18 13.41 -8.00
CA THR A 103 29.32 12.46 -7.89
C THR A 103 30.65 13.12 -8.19
N THR A 104 30.62 14.26 -8.89
CA THR A 104 31.81 14.94 -9.40
C THR A 104 31.99 16.25 -8.65
N ASP A 105 33.06 16.33 -7.86
CA ASP A 105 33.51 17.61 -7.32
C ASP A 105 34.27 18.37 -8.40
N SER A 106 33.56 19.17 -9.21
CA SER A 106 34.19 19.98 -10.26
C SER A 106 35.05 21.13 -9.70
N LYS A 107 35.06 21.34 -8.38
CA LYS A 107 35.91 22.32 -7.69
C LYS A 107 37.05 21.64 -6.94
N HIS A 108 37.52 20.49 -7.43
CA HIS A 108 38.70 19.85 -6.86
C HIS A 108 39.99 20.53 -7.33
N ILE A 109 41.01 20.49 -6.48
CA ILE A 109 42.36 20.98 -6.79
C ILE A 109 43.19 19.90 -7.53
N LEU A 110 42.62 18.70 -7.73
CA LEU A 110 43.29 17.62 -8.45
C LEU A 110 43.55 18.02 -9.91
N PRO A 111 44.66 17.55 -10.52
CA PRO A 111 45.00 17.86 -11.90
C PRO A 111 43.89 17.37 -12.84
N VAL A 112 43.35 18.31 -13.61
CA VAL A 112 42.38 18.04 -14.67
C VAL A 112 43.16 17.68 -15.93
N ALA A 113 42.82 16.56 -16.58
CA ALA A 113 43.43 16.18 -17.85
C ALA A 113 43.10 17.22 -18.94
N GLU A 114 44.07 17.47 -19.81
CA GLU A 114 43.95 18.45 -20.89
C GLU A 114 42.89 18.01 -21.92
N ASN A 115 42.01 18.94 -22.33
CA ASN A 115 40.97 18.67 -23.32
C ASN A 115 41.58 18.73 -24.73
N VAL A 116 41.89 17.57 -25.31
CA VAL A 116 42.53 17.43 -26.63
C VAL A 116 41.57 17.45 -27.82
N LEU A 117 40.28 17.72 -27.60
CA LEU A 117 39.28 17.89 -28.67
C LEU A 117 39.17 19.37 -29.04
N ASN A 118 39.96 19.80 -30.02
CA ASN A 118 39.79 21.10 -30.67
C ASN A 118 38.66 20.99 -31.72
N HIS A 119 37.64 21.86 -31.62
CA HIS A 119 36.67 22.12 -32.68
C HIS A 119 37.18 23.23 -33.61
#